data_AF-A0A945Z373-F1
#
_entry.id   AF-A0A945Z373-F1
#
_cell.length_a   1.000
_cell.length_b   1.000
_cell.length_c   1.000
_cell.angle_alpha   90.00
_cell.angle_beta   90.00
_cell.angle_gamma   90.00
#
_symmetry.space_group_name_H-M   'P 1'
#
loop_
_entity.id
_entity.type
_entity.pdbx_description
1 polymer ?
#
loop_
_entity_poly.entity_id
_entity_poly.type
_entity_poly.pdbx_seq_one_letter_code
_entity_poly.pdbx_strand_id
1 'polypeptide(L)'
;MLWSHYTQNHKGFRIWINLSLIASLPITTCDVIYNDDLLSIDVNDLYSGKDVLPFLKEAMVTKAKCWNYEDEVRAFTSKEYCKLEEVGGKTLEYINISLESVTRIDFGIRFPIEERDKLIERRKVRGLSGIKFFQCGLSYDEYAIEYEEL
;
A
#
# COMPACT_ATOMS: atom_id res chain seq x y z
N MET A 1 3.72 -4.91 10.49
CA MET A 1 2.38 -5.10 11.11
C MET A 1 1.23 -4.58 10.25
N LEU A 2 1.35 -3.45 9.54
CA LEU A 2 0.27 -2.85 8.73
C LEU A 2 -0.52 -3.87 7.88
N TRP A 3 0.16 -4.56 6.95
CA TRP A 3 -0.50 -5.47 5.99
C TRP A 3 -1.06 -6.76 6.62
N SER A 4 -0.61 -7.16 7.81
CA SER A 4 -1.14 -8.38 8.43
C SER A 4 -2.55 -8.23 8.98
N HIS A 5 -2.94 -7.00 9.36
CA HIS A 5 -4.31 -6.69 9.78
C HIS A 5 -5.27 -6.58 8.58
N TYR A 6 -4.77 -6.17 7.41
CA TYR A 6 -5.56 -6.04 6.18
C TYR A 6 -5.61 -7.31 5.33
N THR A 7 -4.78 -8.30 5.65
CA THR A 7 -4.77 -9.58 4.96
C THR A 7 -5.42 -10.63 5.85
N GLN A 8 -6.09 -11.60 5.25
CA GLN A 8 -6.84 -12.66 5.93
C GLN A 8 -5.92 -13.54 6.80
N ASN A 9 -5.50 -13.03 7.96
CA ASN A 9 -4.55 -13.63 8.88
C ASN A 9 -3.16 -13.90 8.24
N HIS A 10 -2.48 -12.85 7.78
CA HIS A 10 -1.13 -12.91 7.18
C HIS A 10 -1.02 -13.78 5.90
N LYS A 11 -2.12 -14.00 5.17
CA LYS A 11 -2.13 -14.75 3.91
C LYS A 11 -1.80 -13.93 2.67
N GLY A 12 -1.64 -12.61 2.80
CA GLY A 12 -1.29 -11.73 1.69
C GLY A 12 0.20 -11.44 1.61
N PHE A 13 0.56 -10.42 0.83
CA PHE A 13 1.94 -9.97 0.65
C PHE A 13 1.98 -8.44 0.52
N ARG A 14 3.17 -7.87 0.72
CA ARG A 14 3.46 -6.43 0.55
C ARG A 14 4.42 -6.24 -0.62
N ILE A 15 4.20 -5.20 -1.41
CA ILE A 15 5.09 -4.79 -2.50
C ILE A 15 5.77 -3.48 -2.11
N TRP A 16 7.08 -3.41 -2.30
CA TRP A 16 7.86 -2.19 -2.15
C TRP A 16 8.14 -1.58 -3.51
N ILE A 17 7.88 -0.28 -3.62
CA ILE A 17 8.03 0.49 -4.85
C ILE A 17 9.05 1.59 -4.61
N ASN A 18 10.01 1.72 -5.53
CA ASN A 18 10.91 2.86 -5.57
C ASN A 18 10.18 4.08 -6.14
N LEU A 19 9.84 5.03 -5.27
CA LEU A 19 9.10 6.24 -5.65
C LEU A 19 9.85 7.09 -6.69
N SER A 20 11.19 7.09 -6.70
CA SER A 20 11.97 7.83 -7.70
C SER A 20 11.78 7.30 -9.12
N LEU A 21 11.51 6.00 -9.27
CA LEU A 21 11.25 5.37 -10.57
C LEU A 21 9.82 5.58 -11.07
N ILE A 22 8.93 6.09 -10.21
CA ILE A 22 7.55 6.43 -10.57
C ILE A 22 7.25 7.92 -10.43
N ALA A 23 8.27 8.76 -10.24
CA ALA A 23 8.10 10.20 -10.02
C ALA A 23 7.43 10.94 -11.20
N SER A 24 7.48 10.35 -12.41
CA SER A 24 6.77 10.88 -13.58
C SER A 24 5.30 10.49 -13.64
N LEU A 25 4.84 9.57 -12.78
CA LEU A 25 3.42 9.24 -12.69
C LEU A 25 2.70 10.39 -11.97
N PRO A 26 1.44 10.67 -12.34
CA PRO A 26 0.62 11.71 -11.71
C PRO A 26 0.08 11.24 -10.35
N ILE A 27 1.01 10.84 -9.47
CA ILE A 27 0.76 10.36 -8.13
C ILE A 27 1.33 11.40 -7.16
N THR A 28 0.49 11.88 -6.25
CA THR A 28 0.92 12.69 -5.12
C THR A 28 1.13 11.77 -3.92
N THR A 29 2.31 11.83 -3.30
CA THR A 29 2.58 11.09 -2.07
C THR A 29 2.62 12.04 -0.88
N CYS A 30 2.23 11.57 0.28
CA CYS A 30 2.32 12.32 1.53
C CYS A 30 2.51 11.37 2.72
N ASP A 31 3.32 11.80 3.67
CA ASP A 31 3.44 11.13 4.95
C ASP A 31 2.17 11.34 5.77
N VAL A 32 1.73 10.28 6.45
CA VAL A 32 0.60 10.36 7.35
C VAL A 32 0.96 11.17 8.60
N ILE A 33 0.10 12.10 8.97
CA ILE A 33 0.20 12.89 10.19
C ILE A 33 -0.47 12.13 11.32
N TYR A 34 0.31 11.81 12.35
CA TYR A 34 -0.17 11.05 13.50
C TYR A 34 -0.55 11.99 14.65
N ASN A 35 -1.82 11.99 15.05
CA ASN A 35 -2.34 12.87 16.10
C ASN A 35 -3.31 12.13 17.05
N ASP A 36 -3.36 12.57 18.30
CA ASP A 36 -4.34 12.10 19.30
C ASP A 36 -5.71 12.76 19.08
N ASP A 37 -5.72 14.02 18.65
CA ASP A 37 -6.92 14.78 18.34
C ASP A 37 -7.37 14.49 16.90
N LEU A 38 -8.27 13.52 16.74
CA LEU A 38 -8.85 13.19 15.45
C LEU A 38 -9.80 14.30 14.98
N LEU A 39 -9.66 14.65 13.71
CA LEU A 39 -10.55 15.57 13.02
C LEU A 39 -11.98 15.00 13.02
N SER A 40 -12.93 15.77 13.56
CA SER A 40 -14.36 15.44 13.53
C SER A 40 -15.10 16.41 12.62
N ILE A 41 -15.88 15.87 11.67
CA ILE A 41 -16.80 16.67 10.85
C ILE A 41 -18.22 16.53 11.38
N ASP A 42 -18.91 17.65 11.53
CA ASP A 42 -20.35 17.63 11.73
C ASP A 42 -21.01 17.39 10.37
N VAL A 43 -21.93 16.43 10.32
CA VAL A 43 -22.69 16.11 9.11
C VAL A 43 -23.44 17.34 8.57
N ASN A 44 -23.88 18.26 9.44
CA ASN A 44 -24.50 19.51 9.04
C ASN A 44 -23.57 20.43 8.26
N ASP A 45 -22.25 20.37 8.51
CA ASP A 45 -21.28 21.17 7.76
C ASP A 45 -21.25 20.77 6.28
N LEU A 46 -21.47 19.49 5.96
CA LEU A 46 -21.59 18.98 4.60
C LEU A 46 -22.80 19.55 3.84
N TYR A 47 -23.87 19.89 4.55
CA TYR A 47 -25.12 20.41 3.97
C TYR A 47 -25.23 21.95 4.02
N SER A 48 -24.38 22.59 4.82
CA SER A 48 -24.45 24.04 5.09
C SER A 48 -23.83 24.93 4.02
N GLY A 49 -23.28 24.37 2.94
CA GLY A 49 -22.56 25.11 1.90
C GLY A 49 -21.18 25.62 2.33
N LYS A 50 -20.68 25.20 3.51
CA LYS A 50 -19.30 25.43 3.92
C LYS A 50 -18.33 24.69 2.99
N ASP A 51 -17.17 25.30 2.72
CA ASP A 51 -16.08 24.60 2.04
C ASP A 51 -15.43 23.60 3.00
N VAL A 52 -15.79 22.32 2.83
CA VAL A 52 -15.26 21.20 3.62
C VAL A 52 -14.05 20.54 2.98
N LEU A 53 -13.65 20.94 1.76
CA LEU A 53 -12.55 20.29 1.04
C LEU A 53 -11.21 20.34 1.78
N PRO A 54 -10.80 21.47 2.41
CA PRO A 54 -9.56 21.51 3.18
C PRO A 54 -9.57 20.49 4.33
N PHE A 55 -10.69 20.40 5.04
CA PHE A 55 -10.87 19.45 6.14
C PHE A 55 -10.78 18.00 5.65
N LEU A 56 -11.44 17.66 4.53
CA LEU A 56 -11.39 16.31 3.98
C LEU A 56 -9.97 15.91 3.57
N LYS A 57 -9.21 16.84 2.97
CA LYS A 57 -7.79 16.61 2.63
C LYS A 57 -6.96 16.31 3.87
N GLU A 58 -7.17 17.07 4.94
CA GLU A 58 -6.46 16.87 6.21
C GLU A 58 -6.83 15.53 6.86
N ALA A 59 -8.11 15.18 6.89
CA ALA A 59 -8.59 13.89 7.39
C ALA A 59 -8.02 12.71 6.58
N MET A 60 -7.89 12.86 5.25
CA MET A 60 -7.30 11.86 4.36
C MET A 60 -5.80 11.65 4.56
N VAL A 61 -5.11 12.49 5.32
CA VAL A 61 -3.68 12.32 5.65
C VAL A 61 -3.42 12.17 7.14
N THR A 62 -4.47 12.19 7.97
CA THR A 62 -4.34 12.05 9.43
C THR A 62 -4.68 10.63 9.89
N LYS A 63 -4.00 10.16 10.94
CA LYS A 63 -4.29 8.88 11.61
C LYS A 63 -4.06 9.00 13.12
N ALA A 64 -4.74 8.16 13.90
CA ALA A 64 -4.57 8.17 15.35
C ALA A 64 -3.12 7.84 15.75
N LYS A 65 -2.57 8.58 16.71
CA LYS A 65 -1.16 8.49 17.12
C LYS A 65 -0.72 7.12 17.63
N CYS A 66 -1.63 6.32 18.17
CA CYS A 66 -1.33 4.94 18.56
C CYS A 66 -0.83 4.07 17.39
N TRP A 67 -1.05 4.49 16.14
CA TRP A 67 -0.56 3.84 14.93
C TRP A 67 0.76 4.43 14.40
N ASN A 68 1.42 5.37 15.10
CA ASN A 68 2.63 6.05 14.59
C ASN A 68 3.79 5.09 14.23
N TYR A 69 3.84 3.90 14.84
CA TYR A 69 4.84 2.88 14.50
C TYR A 69 4.72 2.35 13.06
N GLU A 70 3.65 2.68 12.36
CA GLU A 70 3.38 2.23 11.00
C GLU A 70 4.14 2.98 9.92
N ASP A 71 4.55 4.23 10.20
CA ASP A 71 5.30 5.09 9.27
C ASP A 71 4.68 5.09 7.85
N GLU A 72 3.37 5.33 7.79
CA GLU A 72 2.56 5.16 6.59
C GLU A 72 2.75 6.33 5.61
N VAL A 73 2.98 5.99 4.33
CA VAL A 73 2.94 6.93 3.21
C VAL A 73 1.69 6.65 2.38
N ARG A 74 0.87 7.69 2.12
CA ARG A 74 -0.31 7.59 1.24
C ARG A 74 0.03 8.10 -0.15
N ALA A 75 -0.60 7.49 -1.15
CA ALA A 75 -0.46 7.85 -2.56
C ALA A 75 -1.85 8.15 -3.14
N PHE A 76 -1.99 9.29 -3.78
CA PHE A 76 -3.23 9.77 -4.38
C PHE A 76 -3.05 10.05 -5.87
N THR A 77 -4.10 9.79 -6.65
CA THR A 77 -4.19 10.15 -8.07
C THR A 77 -5.58 10.69 -8.37
N SER A 78 -5.71 11.52 -9.40
CA SER A 78 -7.01 11.82 -9.99
C SER A 78 -7.42 10.72 -10.99
N LYS A 79 -8.73 10.55 -11.13
CA LYS A 79 -9.36 9.63 -12.08
C LYS A 79 -9.01 9.96 -13.54
N GLU A 80 -8.79 11.23 -13.87
CA GLU A 80 -8.40 11.67 -15.22
C GLU A 80 -7.06 11.10 -15.69
N TYR A 81 -6.23 10.63 -14.76
CA TYR A 81 -4.93 10.03 -15.03
C TYR A 81 -4.95 8.50 -15.01
N CYS A 82 -6.08 7.89 -14.64
CA CYS A 82 -6.25 6.45 -14.67
C CYS A 82 -6.47 5.98 -16.12
N LYS A 83 -5.86 4.86 -16.47
CA LYS A 83 -6.22 4.11 -17.67
C LYS A 83 -7.54 3.39 -17.44
N LEU A 84 -8.36 3.34 -18.48
CA LEU A 84 -9.62 2.61 -18.49
C LEU A 84 -9.48 1.41 -19.42
N GLU A 85 -9.84 0.22 -18.94
CA GLU A 85 -9.80 -1.01 -19.72
C GLU A 85 -11.03 -1.87 -19.45
N GLU A 86 -11.69 -2.35 -20.50
CA GLU A 86 -12.82 -3.27 -20.38
C GLU A 86 -12.33 -4.72 -20.32
N VAL A 87 -12.52 -5.39 -19.18
CA VAL A 87 -12.11 -6.78 -18.97
C VAL A 87 -13.29 -7.58 -18.44
N GLY A 88 -13.78 -8.54 -19.23
CA GLY A 88 -14.87 -9.44 -18.81
C GLY A 88 -16.19 -8.71 -18.49
N GLY A 89 -16.49 -7.62 -19.22
CA GLY A 89 -17.69 -6.80 -19.02
C GLY A 89 -17.62 -5.86 -17.81
N LYS A 90 -16.41 -5.57 -17.32
CA LYS A 90 -16.16 -4.60 -16.25
C LYS A 90 -15.10 -3.59 -16.70
N THR A 91 -15.35 -2.32 -16.41
CA THR A 91 -14.34 -1.26 -16.53
C THR A 91 -13.36 -1.35 -15.37
N LEU A 92 -12.08 -1.52 -15.68
CA LEU A 92 -10.97 -1.37 -14.74
C LEU A 92 -10.40 0.03 -14.86
N GLU A 93 -10.16 0.67 -13.71
CA GLU A 93 -9.48 1.97 -13.62
C GLU A 93 -8.15 1.76 -12.88
N TYR A 94 -7.01 2.03 -13.53
CA TYR A 94 -5.69 1.76 -12.93
C TYR A 94 -4.59 2.71 -13.40
N ILE A 95 -3.51 2.80 -12.63
CA ILE A 95 -2.25 3.41 -13.04
C ILE A 95 -1.25 2.31 -13.37
N ASN A 96 -0.51 2.51 -14.46
CA ASN A 96 0.54 1.58 -14.84
C ASN A 96 1.83 1.85 -14.05
N ILE A 97 2.02 1.10 -12.98
CA ILE A 97 3.27 1.08 -12.22
C ILE A 97 4.19 0.03 -12.86
N SER A 98 5.35 0.47 -13.33
CA SER A 98 6.30 -0.41 -14.00
C SER A 98 6.90 -1.42 -13.01
N LEU A 99 7.12 -2.66 -13.46
CA LEU A 99 7.67 -3.72 -12.60
C LEU A 99 9.13 -3.44 -12.20
N GLU A 100 9.85 -2.64 -12.98
CA GLU A 100 11.20 -2.16 -12.69
C GLU A 100 11.24 -1.26 -11.44
N SER A 101 10.11 -0.63 -11.09
CA SER A 101 9.98 0.14 -9.85
C SER A 101 9.82 -0.75 -8.60
N VAL A 102 9.45 -2.02 -8.77
CA VAL A 102 9.31 -2.95 -7.66
C VAL A 102 10.71 -3.38 -7.20
N THR A 103 10.98 -3.20 -5.91
CA THR A 103 12.30 -3.52 -5.32
C THR A 103 12.26 -4.74 -4.42
N ARG A 104 11.11 -4.99 -3.78
CA ARG A 104 10.97 -6.04 -2.77
C ARG A 104 9.52 -6.50 -2.66
N ILE A 105 9.33 -7.79 -2.42
CA ILE A 105 8.03 -8.38 -2.07
C ILE A 105 8.18 -9.15 -0.75
N ASP A 106 7.34 -8.82 0.23
CA ASP A 106 7.26 -9.55 1.50
C ASP A 106 6.04 -10.45 1.50
N PHE A 107 6.26 -11.76 1.56
CA PHE A 107 5.20 -12.74 1.74
C PHE A 107 4.81 -12.84 3.19
N GLY A 108 3.52 -12.92 3.45
CA GLY A 108 3.04 -13.06 4.80
C GLY A 108 3.32 -14.41 5.42
N ILE A 109 3.22 -14.46 6.75
CA ILE A 109 3.57 -15.64 7.57
C ILE A 109 2.82 -16.89 7.11
N ARG A 110 1.57 -16.73 6.65
CA ARG A 110 0.72 -17.83 6.18
C ARG A 110 0.50 -17.82 4.67
N PHE A 111 1.36 -17.12 3.93
CA PHE A 111 1.26 -17.07 2.48
C PHE A 111 1.52 -18.47 1.90
N PRO A 112 0.70 -18.96 0.95
CA PRO A 112 0.88 -20.29 0.39
C PRO A 112 2.24 -20.45 -0.31
N ILE A 113 3.03 -21.43 0.16
CA ILE A 113 4.38 -21.71 -0.35
C ILE A 113 4.38 -21.97 -1.86
N GLU A 114 3.40 -22.71 -2.36
CA GLU A 114 3.29 -23.03 -3.79
C GLU A 114 3.10 -21.78 -4.66
N GLU A 115 2.29 -20.82 -4.21
CA GLU A 115 2.08 -19.56 -4.93
C GLU A 115 3.30 -18.64 -4.82
N ARG A 116 3.97 -18.65 -3.66
CA ARG A 116 5.22 -17.94 -3.42
C ARG A 116 6.29 -18.36 -4.41
N ASP A 117 6.53 -19.66 -4.50
CA ASP A 117 7.58 -20.23 -5.32
C ASP A 117 7.28 -20.02 -6.82
N LYS A 118 6.00 -20.10 -7.23
CA LYS A 118 5.57 -19.72 -8.58
C LYS A 118 5.90 -18.26 -8.91
N LEU A 119 5.72 -17.32 -7.98
CA LEU A 119 6.05 -15.92 -8.21
C LEU A 119 7.56 -15.69 -8.31
N ILE A 120 8.34 -16.36 -7.47
CA ILE A 120 9.81 -16.30 -7.49
C ILE A 120 10.35 -16.83 -8.84
N GLU A 121 9.83 -17.96 -9.31
CA GLU A 121 10.21 -18.53 -10.61
C GLU A 121 9.79 -17.63 -11.78
N ARG A 122 8.58 -17.06 -11.75
CA ARG A 122 8.13 -16.11 -12.79
C ARG A 122 9.02 -14.88 -12.89
N ARG A 123 9.54 -14.36 -11.77
CA ARG A 123 10.52 -13.26 -11.78
C ARG A 123 11.77 -13.66 -12.55
N LYS A 124 12.33 -14.85 -12.28
CA LYS A 124 13.55 -15.35 -12.96
C LYS A 124 13.34 -15.42 -14.47
N VAL A 125 12.23 -16.02 -14.91
CA VAL A 125 11.89 -16.15 -16.34
C VAL A 125 11.72 -14.79 -17.02
N ARG A 126 11.17 -13.79 -16.32
CA ARG A 126 10.96 -12.44 -16.84
C ARG A 126 12.18 -11.52 -16.73
N GLY A 127 13.31 -12.00 -16.22
CA GLY A 127 14.52 -11.19 -16.08
C GLY A 127 14.42 -10.06 -15.05
N LEU A 128 13.48 -10.14 -14.10
CA LEU A 128 13.24 -9.10 -13.10
C LEU A 128 14.21 -9.21 -11.92
N SER A 129 15.51 -9.25 -12.19
CA SER A 129 16.53 -9.59 -11.20
C SER A 129 16.64 -8.59 -10.04
N GLY A 130 16.13 -7.37 -10.19
CA GLY A 130 16.12 -6.34 -9.14
C GLY A 130 15.14 -6.57 -7.98
N ILE A 131 14.15 -7.46 -8.14
CA ILE A 131 13.14 -7.71 -7.10
C ILE A 131 13.66 -8.73 -6.10
N LYS A 132 13.74 -8.33 -4.83
CA LYS A 132 14.02 -9.21 -3.68
C LYS A 132 12.75 -9.81 -3.10
N PHE A 133 12.84 -10.99 -2.52
CA PHE A 133 11.73 -11.67 -1.86
C PHE A 133 12.06 -11.95 -0.41
N PHE A 134 11.07 -11.80 0.46
CA PHE A 134 11.21 -12.11 1.88
C PHE A 134 10.01 -12.92 2.38
N GLN A 135 10.25 -13.86 3.27
CA GLN A 135 9.22 -14.54 4.05
C GLN A 135 9.10 -13.88 5.42
N CYS A 136 7.88 -13.52 5.81
CA CYS A 136 7.62 -13.05 7.16
C CYS A 136 7.57 -14.23 8.15
N GLY A 137 8.15 -14.04 9.33
CA GLY A 137 8.07 -14.92 10.49
C GLY A 137 7.56 -14.17 11.73
N LEU A 138 7.12 -14.91 12.75
CA LEU A 138 6.87 -14.33 14.07
C LEU A 138 8.20 -14.15 14.77
N SER A 139 8.42 -13.01 15.41
CA SER A 139 9.56 -12.87 16.32
C SER A 139 9.39 -13.78 17.53
N TYR A 140 10.48 -14.37 18.00
CA TYR A 140 10.48 -15.27 19.15
C TYR A 140 10.37 -14.53 20.48
N ASP A 141 11.00 -13.35 20.57
CA ASP A 141 11.21 -12.63 21.83
C ASP A 141 10.26 -11.44 22.03
N GLU A 142 9.59 -10.99 20.96
CA GLU A 142 8.73 -9.81 20.99
C GLU A 142 7.48 -9.96 20.11
N TYR A 143 6.49 -9.09 20.33
CA TYR A 143 5.31 -9.01 19.47
C TYR A 143 5.64 -8.26 18.17
N ALA A 144 6.48 -8.88 17.33
CA ALA A 144 6.95 -8.33 16.07
C ALA A 144 6.97 -9.37 14.93
N ILE A 145 7.22 -8.88 13.72
CA ILE A 145 7.37 -9.68 12.50
C ILE A 145 8.82 -9.58 12.05
N GLU A 146 9.46 -10.73 11.85
CA GLU A 146 10.80 -10.85 11.29
C GLU A 146 10.71 -11.15 9.78
N TYR A 147 11.78 -10.85 9.05
CA TYR A 147 11.84 -11.00 7.59
C TYR A 147 13.09 -11.76 7.18
N GLU A 148 12.91 -12.90 6.53
CA GLU A 148 14.00 -13.74 5.99
C GLU A 148 14.06 -13.59 4.46
N GLU A 149 15.22 -13.27 3.89
CA GLU A 149 15.41 -13.16 2.43
C GLU A 149 15.38 -14.55 1.78
N LEU A 150 14.67 -14.70 0.65
CA LEU A 150 14.46 -15.95 -0.10
C LEU A 150 15.29 -16.03 -1.39
#